data_AF-A0A8T4M1D4-F1
#
_entry.id   AF-A0A8T4M1D4-F1
#
_cell.length_a   1.000
_cell.length_b   1.000
_cell.length_c   1.000
_cell.angle_alpha   90.00
_cell.angle_beta   90.00
_cell.angle_gamma   90.00
#
_symmetry.space_group_name_H-M   'P 1'
#
loop_
_entity.id
_entity.type
_entity.pdbx_description
1 polymer ?
#
loop_
_entity_poly.entity_id
_entity_poly.type
_entity_poly.pdbx_seq_one_letter_code
_entity_poly.pdbx_strand_id
1 'polypeptide(L)'
;MKTVKYEVTYREQASRLELVVRWVWSIPSFVVLALLGILSAIAAFLQFFHVLILGKRNRTLYDWTLMYVAYYVKWASYFYLTDERSPIMPG
;
A
#
# COMPACT_ATOMS: atom_id res chain seq x y z
N MET A 1 -5.81 -33.29 0.54
CA MET A 1 -5.08 -32.01 0.44
C MET A 1 -4.83 -31.74 -1.04
N LYS A 2 -5.59 -30.83 -1.68
CA LYS A 2 -5.43 -30.52 -3.11
C LYS A 2 -4.23 -29.57 -3.27
N THR A 3 -3.14 -30.05 -3.82
CA THR A 3 -1.99 -29.22 -4.19
C THR A 3 -2.29 -28.54 -5.52
N VAL A 4 -2.71 -27.27 -5.44
CA VAL A 4 -2.80 -26.39 -6.61
C VAL A 4 -1.36 -26.07 -7.02
N LYS A 5 -0.90 -26.60 -8.16
CA LYS A 5 0.40 -26.24 -8.72
C LYS A 5 0.32 -24.79 -9.22
N TYR A 6 0.90 -23.86 -8.46
CA TYR A 6 1.13 -22.49 -8.90
C TYR A 6 2.43 -22.49 -9.69
N GLU A 7 2.34 -22.40 -11.02
CA GLU A 7 3.51 -22.11 -11.84
C GLU A 7 3.81 -20.61 -11.74
N VAL A 8 4.79 -20.26 -10.90
CA VAL A 8 5.33 -18.90 -10.85
C VAL A 8 6.19 -18.72 -12.09
N THR A 9 5.59 -18.21 -13.17
CA THR A 9 6.30 -17.94 -14.41
C THR A 9 7.21 -16.72 -14.20
N TYR A 10 8.52 -16.94 -14.17
CA TYR A 10 9.50 -15.86 -14.11
C TYR A 10 9.50 -15.12 -15.46
N ARG A 11 8.98 -13.89 -15.49
CA ARG A 11 9.11 -13.01 -16.67
C ARG A 11 10.47 -12.33 -16.63
N GLU A 12 11.34 -12.77 -17.52
CA GLU A 12 12.74 -12.36 -17.61
C GLU A 12 12.94 -10.97 -18.24
N GLN A 13 11.94 -10.44 -18.95
CA GLN A 13 12.03 -9.15 -19.65
C GLN A 13 11.28 -8.06 -18.88
N ALA A 14 11.99 -7.35 -18.00
CA ALA A 14 11.58 -6.03 -17.53
C ALA A 14 12.14 -4.99 -18.49
N SER A 15 11.28 -4.30 -19.25
CA SER A 15 11.73 -3.26 -20.17
C SER A 15 12.20 -2.03 -19.38
N ARG A 16 13.37 -1.48 -19.74
CA ARG A 16 13.93 -0.27 -19.09
C ARG A 16 12.98 0.94 -19.20
N LEU A 17 12.13 0.96 -20.23
CA LEU A 17 11.09 1.98 -20.41
C LEU A 17 9.94 1.83 -19.42
N GLU A 18 9.57 0.60 -19.08
CA GLU A 18 8.51 0.30 -18.10
C GLU A 18 8.92 0.78 -16.70
N LEU A 19 10.21 0.64 -16.37
CA LEU A 19 10.80 1.23 -15.16
C LEU A 19 10.65 2.77 -15.16
N VAL A 20 10.97 3.47 -16.24
CA VAL A 20 10.84 4.94 -16.28
C VAL A 20 9.37 5.37 -16.10
N VAL A 21 8.45 4.73 -16.80
CA VAL A 21 7.01 5.01 -16.68
C VAL A 21 6.53 4.75 -15.24
N ARG A 22 6.97 3.65 -14.64
CA ARG A 22 6.66 3.30 -13.25
C ARG A 22 7.12 4.37 -12.26
N TRP A 23 8.33 4.91 -12.44
CA TRP A 23 8.83 5.99 -11.60
C TRP A 23 8.04 7.29 -11.78
N VAL A 24 7.72 7.66 -13.02
CA VAL A 24 6.91 8.86 -13.30
C VAL A 24 5.53 8.77 -12.65
N TRP A 25 4.88 7.60 -12.66
CA TRP A 25 3.56 7.41 -12.03
C TRP A 25 3.61 7.17 -10.52
N SER A 26 4.69 6.57 -10.01
CA SER A 26 4.85 6.36 -8.57
C SER A 26 5.09 7.66 -7.82
N ILE A 27 5.72 8.67 -8.42
CA ILE A 27 5.98 9.96 -7.75
C ILE A 27 4.67 10.70 -7.38
N PRO A 28 3.70 10.93 -8.30
CA PRO A 28 2.41 11.51 -7.95
C PRO A 28 1.65 10.68 -6.91
N SER A 29 1.67 9.36 -7.07
CA SER A 29 1.02 8.44 -6.13
C SER A 29 1.64 8.53 -4.73
N PHE A 30 2.96 8.73 -4.65
CA PHE A 30 3.68 8.92 -3.40
C PHE A 30 3.28 10.20 -2.68
N VAL A 31 3.05 11.29 -3.41
CA VAL A 31 2.58 12.56 -2.80
C VAL A 31 1.22 12.35 -2.13
N VAL A 32 0.30 11.65 -2.79
CA VAL A 32 -1.02 11.31 -2.22
C VAL A 32 -0.86 10.40 -1.00
N LEU A 33 0.02 9.40 -1.08
CA LEU A 33 0.37 8.53 0.05
C LEU A 33 0.93 9.32 1.23
N ALA A 34 1.81 10.28 1.00
CA ALA A 34 2.39 11.09 2.07
C ALA A 34 1.30 11.88 2.82
N LEU A 35 0.35 12.48 2.09
CA LEU A 35 -0.79 13.17 2.69
C LEU A 35 -1.68 12.22 3.50
N LEU A 36 -2.03 11.05 2.94
CA LEU A 36 -2.79 10.03 3.65
C LEU A 36 -2.04 9.51 4.88
N GLY A 37 -0.72 9.42 4.80
CA GLY A 37 0.15 8.99 5.90
C GLY A 37 0.13 9.95 7.07
N ILE A 38 0.05 11.26 6.82
CA ILE A 38 -0.17 12.26 7.88
C ILE A 38 -1.51 12.02 8.57
N LEU A 39 -2.60 11.82 7.80
CA LEU A 39 -3.91 11.51 8.37
C LEU A 39 -3.88 10.21 9.19
N SER A 40 -3.21 9.17 8.69
CA SER A 40 -3.08 7.90 9.41
C SER A 40 -2.20 8.00 10.66
N ALA A 41 -1.18 8.85 10.67
CA ALA A 41 -0.38 9.14 11.85
C ALA A 41 -1.22 9.85 12.93
N ILE A 42 -2.02 10.84 12.53
CA ILE A 42 -2.97 11.51 13.43
C ILE A 42 -4.00 10.50 13.96
N ALA A 43 -4.56 9.65 13.09
CA ALA A 43 -5.50 8.60 13.49
C ALA A 43 -4.88 7.61 14.48
N ALA A 44 -3.63 7.20 14.27
CA ALA A 44 -2.90 6.32 15.18
C ALA A 44 -2.60 7.01 16.52
N PHE A 45 -2.26 8.30 16.50
CA PHE A 45 -2.03 9.09 17.70
C PHE A 45 -3.32 9.26 18.52
N LEU A 46 -4.44 9.60 17.88
CA LEU A 46 -5.75 9.65 18.52
C LEU A 46 -6.17 8.28 19.07
N GLN A 47 -5.92 7.21 18.30
CA GLN A 47 -6.20 5.84 18.72
C GLN A 47 -5.42 5.46 19.99
N PHE A 48 -4.15 5.88 20.08
CA PHE A 48 -3.33 5.64 21.26
C PHE A 48 -3.95 6.22 22.53
N PHE A 49 -4.37 7.50 22.50
CA PHE A 49 -5.08 8.10 23.64
C PHE A 49 -6.44 7.44 23.89
N HIS A 50 -7.17 7.07 22.83
CA HIS A 50 -8.45 6.40 22.97
C HIS A 50 -8.32 5.07 23.72
N VAL A 51 -7.28 4.29 23.41
CA VAL A 51 -6.99 3.03 24.10
C VAL A 51 -6.54 3.28 25.54
N LEU A 52 -5.73 4.31 25.81
CA LEU A 52 -5.32 4.64 27.19
C LEU A 52 -6.50 5.02 28.09
N ILE A 53 -7.47 5.76 27.56
CA ILE A 53 -8.60 6.26 28.36
C ILE A 53 -9.73 5.22 28.45
N LEU A 54 -10.13 4.60 27.33
CA LEU A 54 -11.29 3.70 27.29
C LEU A 54 -10.91 2.21 27.36
N GLY A 55 -9.63 1.86 27.25
CA GLY A 55 -9.18 0.46 27.22
C GLY A 55 -9.62 -0.33 25.99
N LYS A 56 -10.19 0.33 24.97
CA LYS A 56 -10.71 -0.30 23.75
C LYS A 56 -10.28 0.46 22.51
N ARG A 57 -10.09 -0.28 21.43
CA ARG A 57 -9.67 0.26 20.13
C ARG A 57 -10.86 0.80 19.36
N ASN A 58 -10.78 2.03 18.84
CA ASN A 58 -11.83 2.60 18.00
C ASN A 58 -11.79 1.96 16.61
N ARG A 59 -12.92 1.44 16.14
CA ARG A 59 -13.01 0.72 14.86
C ARG A 59 -12.73 1.64 13.67
N THR A 60 -13.29 2.85 13.66
CA THR A 60 -13.12 3.80 12.55
C THR A 60 -11.67 4.23 12.38
N LEU A 61 -10.98 4.58 13.47
CA LEU A 61 -9.56 4.95 13.41
C LEU A 61 -8.69 3.78 12.96
N TYR A 62 -9.01 2.57 13.41
CA TYR A 62 -8.29 1.37 13.01
C TYR A 62 -8.49 1.05 11.54
N ASP A 63 -9.72 1.10 11.04
CA ASP A 63 -10.05 0.81 9.63
C ASP A 63 -9.35 1.81 8.70
N TRP A 64 -9.25 3.08 9.10
CA TRP A 64 -8.52 4.10 8.34
C TRP A 64 -7.02 3.81 8.26
N THR A 65 -6.38 3.50 9.40
CA THR A 65 -4.96 3.13 9.42
C THR A 65 -4.71 1.84 8.65
N LEU A 66 -5.60 0.86 8.75
CA LEU A 66 -5.50 -0.42 8.02
C LEU A 66 -5.56 -0.19 6.51
N MET A 67 -6.51 0.62 6.04
CA MET A 67 -6.64 0.97 4.63
C MET A 67 -5.37 1.65 4.10
N TYR A 68 -4.82 2.60 4.86
CA TYR A 68 -3.56 3.27 4.50
C TYR A 68 -2.38 2.30 4.41
N VAL A 69 -2.19 1.44 5.42
CA VAL A 69 -1.10 0.46 5.42
C VAL A 69 -1.22 -0.50 4.24
N ALA A 70 -2.43 -0.99 3.96
CA ALA A 70 -2.67 -1.85 2.80
C ALA A 70 -2.33 -1.12 1.48
N TYR A 71 -2.63 0.17 1.38
CA TYR A 71 -2.31 0.98 0.21
C TYR A 71 -0.81 1.23 0.07
N TYR A 72 -0.12 1.57 1.15
CA TYR A 72 1.33 1.77 1.18
C TYR A 72 2.09 0.52 0.72
N VAL A 73 1.71 -0.65 1.23
CA VAL A 73 2.34 -1.92 0.83
C VAL A 73 2.15 -2.19 -0.65
N LYS A 74 0.95 -1.98 -1.21
CA LYS A 74 0.71 -2.15 -2.65
C LYS A 74 1.57 -1.21 -3.51
N TRP A 75 1.69 0.06 -3.11
CA TRP A 75 2.54 1.02 -3.81
C TRP A 75 4.03 0.65 -3.71
N ALA A 76 4.49 0.25 -2.53
CA ALA A 76 5.87 -0.17 -2.32
C ALA A 76 6.22 -1.43 -3.14
N SER A 77 5.31 -2.41 -3.20
CA SER A 77 5.45 -3.59 -4.06
C SER A 77 5.55 -3.21 -5.54
N TYR A 78 4.70 -2.30 -6.02
CA TYR A 78 4.76 -1.80 -7.40
C TYR A 78 6.08 -1.07 -7.68
N PHE A 79 6.53 -0.21 -6.75
CA PHE A 79 7.76 0.55 -6.95
C PHE A 79 9.01 -0.33 -6.99
N TYR A 80 9.16 -1.25 -6.03
CA TYR A 80 10.39 -2.01 -5.82
C TYR A 80 10.41 -3.43 -6.40
N LEU A 81 9.31 -4.18 -6.32
CA LEU A 81 9.36 -5.65 -6.45
C LEU A 81 8.60 -6.21 -7.65
N THR A 82 7.64 -5.48 -8.23
CA THR A 82 6.66 -6.09 -9.14
C THR A 82 6.14 -5.09 -10.17
N ASP A 83 6.04 -5.51 -11.45
CA ASP A 83 5.40 -4.73 -12.52
C ASP A 83 3.87 -4.88 -12.56
N GLU A 84 3.33 -5.81 -11.78
CA GLU A 84 1.89 -5.98 -11.59
C GLU A 84 1.31 -4.73 -10.92
N ARG A 85 0.60 -3.93 -11.72
CA ARG A 85 -0.06 -2.71 -11.26
C ARG A 85 -1.15 -3.07 -10.27
N SER A 86 -1.16 -2.34 -9.15
CA SER A 86 -2.31 -2.31 -8.26
C SER A 86 -3.57 -1.91 -9.06
N PRO A 87 -4.73 -2.56 -8.89
CA PRO A 87 -5.97 -2.29 -9.64
C PRO A 87 -6.50 -0.84 -9.62
N ILE A 88 -5.87 0.02 -8.83
CA ILE A 88 -6.26 1.40 -8.55
C ILE A 88 -5.43 2.39 -9.40
N MET A 89 -4.33 1.93 -10.01
CA MET A 89 -3.55 2.75 -10.95
C MET A 89 -4.17 2.58 -12.34
N PRO A 90 -4.54 3.67 -13.04
CA PRO A 90 -5.04 3.56 -14.40
C PRO A 90 -3.98 2.92 -15.32
N GLY A 91 -4.49 2.13 -16.27
CA GLY A 91 -3.70 1.34 -17.24
C GLY A 91 -2.81 2.17 -18.15
#